data_AF-A0A7Y4K163-F1
#
_entry.id   AF-A0A7Y4K163-F1
#
_cell.length_a   1.000
_cell.length_b   1.000
_cell.length_c   1.000
_cell.angle_alpha   90.00
_cell.angle_beta   90.00
_cell.angle_gamma   90.00
#
_symmetry.space_group_name_H-M   'P 1'
#
loop_
_entity.id
_entity.type
_entity.pdbx_description
1 polymer ?
#
loop_
_entity_poly.entity_id
_entity_poly.type
_entity_poly.pdbx_seq_one_letter_code
_entity_poly.pdbx_strand_id
1 'polypeptide(L)'
;GTPRPMPQPQPMPPPPPARNLAIVDREQVERRIDRLENALRDAMSRTKDAKGRESIRAAMEQLDKLSEYVDEAAPYGTGLPPPGPQQPMPPPPPVVRPIADAQFRGITQAMLREAFPREKLRILSQVAPNENFLVTHVMSMLGQFSFSNDKLEVVRLMRPTLLDPQNGYQLYQAFPFSSDKEKLQEILEGGGRY
;
A
#
# COMPACT_ATOMS: atom_id res chain seq x y z
N GLY A 1 23.06 -20.40 -43.34
CA GLY A 1 21.78 -19.98 -42.76
C GLY A 1 22.06 -18.98 -41.66
N THR A 2 21.71 -17.72 -41.86
CA THR A 2 21.90 -16.62 -40.92
C THR A 2 20.77 -16.61 -39.87
N PRO A 3 21.07 -16.39 -38.57
CA PRO A 3 20.04 -16.32 -37.54
C PRO A 3 19.27 -14.99 -37.58
N ARG A 4 17.93 -15.06 -37.40
CA ARG A 4 17.03 -13.91 -37.32
C ARG A 4 17.31 -13.06 -36.06
N PRO A 5 17.25 -11.72 -36.13
CA PRO A 5 17.35 -10.85 -34.97
C PRO A 5 16.09 -10.92 -34.10
N MET A 6 16.27 -10.93 -32.78
CA MET A 6 15.20 -10.88 -31.78
C MET A 6 14.63 -9.45 -31.68
N PRO A 7 13.31 -9.27 -31.47
CA PRO A 7 12.70 -7.94 -31.34
C PRO A 7 13.09 -7.29 -30.00
N GLN A 8 13.53 -6.03 -30.06
CA GLN A 8 13.83 -5.21 -28.87
C GLN A 8 12.53 -4.83 -28.14
N PRO A 9 12.52 -4.80 -26.79
CA PRO A 9 11.35 -4.39 -26.01
C PRO A 9 11.09 -2.90 -26.20
N GLN A 10 9.90 -2.55 -26.69
CA GLN A 10 9.46 -1.17 -26.81
C GLN A 10 9.20 -0.56 -25.42
N PRO A 11 9.59 0.70 -25.16
CA PRO A 11 9.33 1.35 -23.87
C PRO A 11 7.82 1.56 -23.68
N MET A 12 7.30 1.05 -22.56
CA MET A 12 5.88 1.17 -22.19
C MET A 12 5.52 2.65 -21.95
N PRO A 13 4.38 3.15 -22.46
CA PRO A 13 3.89 4.48 -22.14
C PRO A 13 3.54 4.59 -20.64
N PRO A 14 3.69 5.78 -20.03
CA PRO A 14 3.40 5.98 -18.61
C PRO A 14 1.92 5.68 -18.29
N PRO A 15 1.61 5.12 -17.11
CA PRO A 15 0.23 4.80 -16.74
C PRO A 15 -0.58 6.10 -16.63
N PRO A 16 -1.84 6.10 -17.11
CA PRO A 16 -2.70 7.27 -17.00
C PRO A 16 -2.99 7.61 -15.53
N PRO A 17 -3.18 8.89 -15.19
CA PRO A 17 -3.45 9.31 -13.82
C PRO A 17 -4.74 8.65 -13.32
N ALA A 18 -4.69 8.10 -12.11
CA ALA A 18 -5.84 7.48 -11.45
C ALA A 18 -6.95 8.52 -11.24
N ARG A 19 -7.91 8.59 -12.16
CA ARG A 19 -9.16 9.31 -11.97
C ARG A 19 -10.06 8.45 -11.09
N ASN A 20 -10.62 9.03 -10.02
CA ASN A 20 -11.65 8.41 -9.20
C ASN A 20 -12.81 7.94 -10.09
N LEU A 21 -12.81 6.66 -10.45
CA LEU A 21 -13.90 6.02 -11.16
C LEU A 21 -15.03 5.75 -10.17
N ALA A 22 -16.06 6.60 -10.19
CA ALA A 22 -17.33 6.24 -9.58
C ALA A 22 -18.01 5.22 -10.51
N ILE A 23 -18.16 3.98 -10.04
CA ILE A 23 -18.98 2.98 -10.72
C ILE A 23 -20.43 3.47 -10.60
N VAL A 24 -21.00 3.94 -11.70
CA VAL A 24 -22.39 4.40 -11.73
C VAL A 24 -23.24 3.32 -12.38
N ASP A 25 -24.21 2.83 -11.62
CA ASP A 25 -25.18 1.84 -12.08
C ASP A 25 -26.03 2.44 -13.21
N ARG A 26 -25.95 1.84 -14.40
CA ARG A 26 -26.56 2.37 -15.62
C ARG A 26 -28.07 2.59 -15.46
N GLU A 27 -28.76 1.64 -14.82
CA GLU A 27 -30.20 1.77 -14.59
C GLU A 27 -30.53 2.91 -13.64
N GLN A 28 -29.69 3.17 -12.63
CA GLN A 28 -29.87 4.34 -11.77
C GLN A 28 -29.71 5.66 -12.52
N VAL A 29 -28.79 5.75 -13.48
CA VAL A 29 -28.63 6.96 -14.29
C VAL A 29 -29.83 7.16 -15.19
N GLU A 30 -30.28 6.11 -15.88
CA GLU A 30 -31.45 6.15 -16.76
C GLU A 30 -32.73 6.56 -15.97
N ARG A 31 -32.93 6.00 -14.77
CA ARG A 31 -34.04 6.40 -13.87
C ARG A 31 -33.92 7.82 -13.33
N ARG A 32 -32.72 8.41 -13.29
CA ARG A 32 -32.52 9.80 -12.89
C ARG A 32 -32.82 10.74 -14.04
N ILE A 33 -32.48 10.36 -15.27
CA ILE A 33 -32.77 11.12 -16.48
C ILE A 33 -34.29 11.23 -16.69
N ASP A 34 -35.01 10.11 -16.65
CA ASP A 34 -36.48 10.10 -16.83
C ASP A 34 -37.21 10.96 -15.79
N ARG A 35 -36.76 10.91 -14.53
CA ARG A 35 -37.29 11.76 -13.46
C ARG A 35 -37.02 13.23 -13.69
N LEU A 36 -35.86 13.56 -14.25
CA LEU A 36 -35.49 14.94 -14.57
C LEU A 36 -36.36 15.47 -15.72
N GLU A 37 -36.57 14.68 -16.77
CA GLU A 37 -37.41 15.03 -17.92
C GLU A 37 -38.86 15.25 -17.52
N ASN A 38 -39.43 14.35 -16.70
CA ASN A 38 -40.79 14.51 -16.19
C ASN A 38 -40.92 15.75 -15.29
N ALA A 39 -39.92 16.05 -14.46
CA ALA A 39 -39.92 17.25 -13.63
C ALA A 39 -39.81 18.55 -14.45
N LEU A 40 -39.01 18.55 -15.51
CA LEU A 40 -38.89 19.69 -16.44
C LEU A 40 -40.20 19.92 -17.21
N ARG A 41 -40.87 18.85 -17.64
CA ARG A 41 -42.16 18.93 -18.36
C ARG A 41 -43.30 19.45 -17.49
N ASP A 42 -43.34 19.07 -16.21
CA ASP A 42 -44.30 19.62 -15.23
C ASP A 42 -44.02 21.11 -14.95
N ALA A 43 -42.75 21.49 -14.82
CA ALA A 43 -42.35 22.89 -14.65
C ALA A 43 -42.80 23.78 -15.84
N MET A 44 -42.66 23.31 -17.09
CA MET A 44 -43.12 24.07 -18.28
C MET A 44 -44.62 24.29 -18.31
N SER A 45 -45.39 23.31 -17.84
CA SER A 45 -46.85 23.38 -17.83
C SER A 45 -47.37 24.37 -16.77
N ARG A 46 -46.58 24.65 -15.73
CA ARG A 46 -46.93 25.59 -14.65
C ARG A 46 -46.40 27.02 -14.85
N THR A 47 -45.38 27.23 -15.68
CA THR A 47 -44.84 28.56 -15.98
C THR A 47 -45.70 29.34 -17.00
N LYS A 48 -46.32 30.45 -16.56
CA LYS A 48 -47.07 31.39 -17.42
C LYS A 48 -46.21 32.54 -17.98
N ASP A 49 -45.06 32.81 -17.38
CA ASP A 49 -44.15 33.88 -17.79
C ASP A 49 -43.25 33.48 -18.96
N ALA A 50 -43.11 34.36 -19.95
CA ALA A 50 -42.28 34.14 -21.14
C ALA A 50 -40.81 33.82 -20.78
N LYS A 51 -40.29 34.46 -19.72
CA LYS A 51 -38.93 34.24 -19.21
C LYS A 51 -38.74 32.85 -18.58
N GLY A 52 -39.79 32.29 -17.96
CA GLY A 52 -39.78 30.92 -17.42
C GLY A 52 -39.87 29.86 -18.52
N ARG A 53 -40.62 30.14 -19.59
CA ARG A 53 -40.66 29.27 -20.77
C ARG A 53 -39.32 29.24 -21.51
N GLU A 54 -38.62 30.37 -21.56
CA GLU A 54 -37.29 30.49 -22.18
C GLU A 54 -36.21 29.77 -21.36
N SER A 55 -36.20 29.92 -20.04
CA SER A 55 -35.21 29.22 -19.19
C SER A 55 -35.39 27.71 -19.23
N ILE A 56 -36.63 27.21 -19.35
CA ILE A 56 -36.86 25.78 -19.48
C ILE A 56 -36.51 25.27 -20.89
N ARG A 57 -36.73 26.06 -21.94
CA ARG A 57 -36.25 25.74 -23.28
C ARG A 57 -34.72 25.65 -23.31
N ALA A 58 -34.03 26.60 -22.68
CA ALA A 58 -32.57 26.57 -22.55
C ALA A 58 -32.09 25.35 -21.76
N ALA A 59 -32.80 24.96 -20.69
CA ALA A 59 -32.48 23.74 -19.94
C ALA A 59 -32.67 22.47 -20.77
N MET A 60 -33.70 22.41 -21.64
CA MET A 60 -33.89 21.30 -22.58
C MET A 60 -32.78 21.24 -23.63
N GLU A 61 -32.34 22.38 -24.16
CA GLU A 61 -31.20 22.42 -25.10
C GLU A 61 -29.88 21.98 -24.43
N GLN A 62 -29.69 22.29 -23.14
CA GLN A 62 -28.54 21.77 -22.40
C GLN A 62 -28.63 20.25 -22.21
N LEU A 63 -29.82 19.71 -21.97
CA LEU A 63 -30.07 18.27 -21.85
C LEU A 63 -29.85 17.52 -23.17
N ASP A 64 -30.30 18.10 -24.28
CA ASP A 64 -30.10 17.58 -25.63
C ASP A 64 -28.61 17.55 -25.99
N LYS A 65 -27.87 18.65 -25.75
CA LYS A 65 -26.40 18.68 -25.91
C LYS A 65 -25.68 17.70 -24.98
N LEU A 66 -26.21 17.45 -23.78
CA LEU A 66 -25.63 16.47 -22.86
C LEU A 66 -25.90 15.04 -23.34
N SER A 67 -27.08 14.78 -23.89
CA SER A 67 -27.44 13.50 -24.52
C SER A 67 -26.56 13.23 -25.74
N GLU A 68 -26.34 14.24 -26.58
CA GLU A 68 -25.44 14.16 -27.74
C GLU A 68 -23.99 13.90 -27.29
N TYR A 69 -23.51 14.54 -26.22
CA TYR A 69 -22.18 14.24 -25.65
C TYR A 69 -22.07 12.82 -25.07
N VAL A 70 -23.17 12.26 -24.58
CA VAL A 70 -23.23 10.87 -24.07
C VAL A 70 -23.33 9.85 -25.22
N ASP A 71 -23.94 10.21 -26.35
CA ASP A 71 -24.03 9.39 -27.56
C ASP A 71 -22.72 9.42 -28.38
N GLU A 72 -22.08 10.60 -28.49
CA GLU A 72 -20.80 10.81 -29.17
C GLU A 72 -19.59 10.39 -28.32
N ALA A 73 -19.77 10.29 -27.00
CA ALA A 73 -18.92 9.47 -26.17
C ALA A 73 -19.14 8.00 -26.59
N ALA A 74 -18.41 7.60 -27.65
CA ALA A 74 -18.20 6.21 -28.02
C ALA A 74 -18.10 5.39 -26.73
N PRO A 75 -18.74 4.22 -26.63
CA PRO A 75 -18.75 3.47 -25.39
C PRO A 75 -17.29 3.19 -25.01
N TYR A 76 -16.74 4.03 -24.15
CA TYR A 76 -15.56 3.73 -23.36
C TYR A 76 -16.01 2.76 -22.25
N GLY A 77 -16.88 1.80 -22.60
CA GLY A 77 -16.77 0.44 -22.10
C GLY A 77 -15.46 -0.09 -22.63
N THR A 78 -14.40 0.24 -21.89
CA THR A 78 -13.11 -0.44 -21.88
C THR A 78 -12.67 -1.02 -23.23
N GLY A 79 -11.69 -0.39 -23.86
CA GLY A 79 -10.80 -1.05 -24.83
C GLY A 79 -9.99 -2.20 -24.22
N LEU A 80 -10.52 -2.89 -23.20
CA LEU A 80 -10.05 -4.18 -22.78
C LEU A 80 -10.51 -5.17 -23.87
N PRO A 81 -9.58 -5.93 -24.47
CA PRO A 81 -9.98 -7.08 -25.26
C PRO A 81 -10.94 -7.95 -24.43
N PRO A 82 -11.90 -8.66 -25.06
CA PRO A 82 -12.81 -9.55 -24.33
C PRO A 82 -11.99 -10.37 -23.34
N PRO A 83 -12.41 -10.47 -22.06
CA PRO A 83 -11.64 -11.21 -21.07
C PRO A 83 -11.45 -12.61 -21.65
N GLY A 84 -10.18 -12.92 -22.00
CA GLY A 84 -9.79 -14.28 -22.26
C GLY A 84 -10.20 -15.13 -21.05
N PRO A 85 -10.27 -16.47 -21.18
CA PRO A 85 -10.56 -17.34 -20.04
C PRO A 85 -9.76 -16.85 -18.84
N GLN A 86 -10.45 -16.41 -17.78
CA GLN A 86 -9.84 -15.80 -16.60
C GLN A 86 -8.89 -16.83 -16.00
N GLN A 87 -7.62 -16.75 -16.37
CA GLN A 87 -6.59 -17.49 -15.66
C GLN A 87 -6.60 -16.90 -14.24
N PRO A 88 -6.73 -17.72 -13.18
CA PRO A 88 -6.63 -17.23 -11.83
C PRO A 88 -5.32 -16.46 -11.74
N MET A 89 -5.40 -15.17 -11.39
CA MET A 89 -4.20 -14.34 -11.27
C MET A 89 -3.23 -15.06 -10.33
N PRO A 90 -1.93 -15.14 -10.66
CA PRO A 90 -0.96 -15.64 -9.71
C PRO A 90 -1.10 -14.81 -8.42
N PRO A 91 -1.05 -15.44 -7.24
CA PRO A 91 -1.18 -14.72 -5.98
C PRO A 91 -0.13 -13.60 -5.94
N PRO A 92 -0.47 -12.40 -5.44
CA PRO A 92 0.50 -11.33 -5.32
C PRO A 92 1.72 -11.81 -4.53
N PRO A 93 2.95 -11.39 -4.89
CA PRO A 93 4.13 -11.75 -4.12
C PRO A 93 3.94 -11.34 -2.66
N PRO A 94 4.44 -12.13 -1.69
CA PRO A 94 4.31 -11.80 -0.28
C PRO A 94 4.96 -10.45 -0.02
N VAL A 95 4.15 -9.48 0.42
CA VAL A 95 4.65 -8.19 0.89
C VAL A 95 5.42 -8.40 2.18
N VAL A 96 6.75 -8.25 2.12
CA VAL A 96 7.59 -8.20 3.31
C VAL A 96 7.22 -6.95 4.10
N ARG A 97 6.73 -7.14 5.32
CA ARG A 97 6.26 -6.07 6.20
C ARG A 97 6.92 -6.20 7.56
N PRO A 98 7.16 -5.08 8.26
CA PRO A 98 7.61 -5.13 9.64
C PRO A 98 6.53 -5.80 10.51
N ILE A 99 6.99 -6.35 11.63
CA ILE A 99 6.14 -6.95 12.66
C ILE A 99 4.98 -6.02 13.04
N ALA A 100 3.79 -6.58 13.20
CA ALA A 100 2.62 -5.83 13.62
C ALA A 100 2.78 -5.32 15.06
N ASP A 101 2.31 -4.10 15.34
CA ASP A 101 2.49 -3.45 16.64
C ASP A 101 1.94 -4.28 17.81
N ALA A 102 0.76 -4.89 17.63
CA ALA A 102 0.16 -5.78 18.64
C ALA A 102 1.07 -6.98 18.98
N GLN A 103 1.70 -7.57 17.97
CA GLN A 103 2.60 -8.71 18.13
C GLN A 103 3.91 -8.29 18.78
N PHE A 104 4.48 -7.16 18.34
CA PHE A 104 5.67 -6.58 18.94
C PHE A 104 5.47 -6.26 20.43
N ARG A 105 4.33 -5.68 20.80
CA ARG A 105 3.95 -5.45 22.21
C ARG A 105 3.86 -6.77 22.99
N GLY A 106 3.25 -7.80 22.41
CA GLY A 106 3.17 -9.12 23.03
C GLY A 106 4.53 -9.71 23.37
N ILE A 107 5.47 -9.68 22.41
CA ILE A 107 6.84 -10.17 22.60
C ILE A 107 7.57 -9.35 23.66
N THR A 108 7.49 -8.03 23.57
CA THR A 108 8.15 -7.10 24.50
C THR A 108 7.65 -7.32 25.93
N GLN A 109 6.35 -7.58 26.13
CA GLN A 109 5.76 -7.91 27.42
C GLN A 109 6.18 -9.29 27.94
N ALA A 110 6.25 -10.30 27.06
CA ALA A 110 6.75 -11.62 27.43
C ALA A 110 8.20 -11.53 27.93
N MET A 111 9.06 -10.79 27.23
CA MET A 111 10.44 -10.53 27.67
C MET A 111 10.48 -9.81 29.02
N LEU A 112 9.64 -8.80 29.25
CA LEU A 112 9.62 -8.06 30.52
C LEU A 112 9.29 -8.94 31.73
N ARG A 113 8.49 -10.00 31.54
CA ARG A 113 8.13 -10.95 32.61
C ARG A 113 9.30 -11.86 33.01
N GLU A 114 10.27 -12.05 32.13
CA GLU A 114 11.45 -12.86 32.41
C GLU A 114 12.47 -12.07 33.25
N ALA A 115 12.92 -12.66 34.35
CA ALA A 115 13.95 -12.09 35.22
C ALA A 115 15.36 -12.21 34.64
N PHE A 116 15.63 -13.26 33.85
CA PHE A 116 16.97 -13.58 33.37
C PHE A 116 17.16 -13.20 31.90
N PRO A 117 18.29 -12.54 31.53
CA PRO A 117 18.61 -12.21 30.13
C PRO A 117 18.58 -13.40 29.18
N ARG A 118 19.01 -14.58 29.66
CA ARG A 118 19.02 -15.83 28.89
C ARG A 118 17.62 -16.25 28.43
N GLU A 119 16.61 -16.10 29.29
CA GLU A 119 15.23 -16.44 28.93
C GLU A 119 14.62 -15.42 27.97
N LYS A 120 14.95 -14.12 28.15
CA LYS A 120 14.59 -13.07 27.17
C LYS A 120 15.18 -13.38 25.79
N LEU A 121 16.46 -13.77 25.72
CA LEU A 121 17.13 -14.18 24.48
C LEU A 121 16.49 -15.42 23.87
N ARG A 122 16.06 -16.39 24.68
CA ARG A 122 15.34 -17.59 24.23
C ARG A 122 14.03 -17.22 23.53
N ILE A 123 13.25 -16.28 24.09
CA ILE A 123 12.04 -15.76 23.45
C ILE A 123 12.38 -15.13 22.10
N LEU A 124 13.38 -14.25 22.07
CA LEU A 124 13.81 -13.59 20.83
C LEU A 124 14.23 -14.60 19.75
N SER A 125 14.96 -15.65 20.12
CA SER A 125 15.38 -16.71 19.20
C SER A 125 14.23 -17.47 18.55
N GLN A 126 13.07 -17.54 19.20
CA GLN A 126 11.90 -18.21 18.66
C GLN A 126 11.11 -17.32 17.71
N VAL A 127 11.10 -16.01 17.94
CA VAL A 127 10.30 -15.05 17.16
C VAL A 127 11.06 -14.44 16.00
N ALA A 128 12.37 -14.20 16.15
CA ALA A 128 13.21 -13.58 15.13
C ALA A 128 13.07 -14.21 13.73
N PRO A 129 13.21 -15.54 13.54
CA PRO A 129 13.17 -16.12 12.19
C PRO A 129 11.79 -16.04 11.50
N ASN A 130 10.72 -15.75 12.24
CA ASN A 130 9.36 -15.73 11.73
C ASN A 130 8.85 -14.32 11.44
N GLU A 131 9.55 -13.29 11.92
CA GLU A 131 9.11 -11.90 11.90
C GLU A 131 10.19 -10.99 11.35
N ASN A 132 9.78 -9.84 10.82
CA ASN A 132 10.72 -8.85 10.32
C ASN A 132 10.72 -7.63 11.24
N PHE A 133 11.91 -7.13 11.58
CA PHE A 133 12.07 -6.06 12.56
C PHE A 133 12.67 -4.80 11.94
N LEU A 134 12.40 -3.68 12.59
CA LEU A 134 13.05 -2.42 12.30
C LEU A 134 14.13 -2.14 13.35
N VAL A 135 15.12 -1.32 13.03
CA VAL A 135 16.14 -0.91 13.98
C VAL A 135 15.53 -0.28 15.24
N THR A 136 14.43 0.46 15.10
CA THR A 136 13.67 1.04 16.22
C THR A 136 13.07 -0.01 17.16
N HIS A 137 12.60 -1.13 16.60
CA HIS A 137 12.12 -2.29 17.38
C HIS A 137 13.27 -2.91 18.17
N VAL A 138 14.42 -3.14 17.52
CA VAL A 138 15.61 -3.70 18.17
C VAL A 138 16.11 -2.78 19.28
N MET A 139 16.20 -1.48 19.03
CA MET A 139 16.61 -0.49 20.04
C MET A 139 15.72 -0.54 21.29
N SER A 140 14.40 -0.67 21.11
CA SER A 140 13.46 -0.81 22.23
C SER A 140 13.70 -2.09 23.03
N MET A 141 14.01 -3.20 22.36
CA MET A 141 14.35 -4.47 23.01
C MET A 141 15.68 -4.41 23.76
N LEU A 142 16.69 -3.72 23.23
CA LEU A 142 17.98 -3.51 23.90
C LEU A 142 17.82 -2.78 25.25
N GLY A 143 16.82 -1.93 25.38
CA GLY A 143 16.48 -1.26 26.64
C GLY A 143 16.09 -2.20 27.78
N GLN A 144 15.74 -3.46 27.49
CA GLN A 144 15.41 -4.45 28.51
C GLN A 144 16.62 -5.22 29.07
N PHE A 145 17.81 -4.96 28.53
CA PHE A 145 19.05 -5.61 28.93
C PHE A 145 19.96 -4.61 29.62
N SER A 146 20.51 -4.99 30.77
CA SER A 146 21.39 -4.12 31.56
C SER A 146 22.83 -4.12 31.03
N PHE A 147 23.32 -5.27 30.54
CA PHE A 147 24.72 -5.44 30.15
C PHE A 147 24.91 -5.40 28.63
N SER A 148 26.03 -4.82 28.18
CA SER A 148 26.40 -4.75 26.77
C SER A 148 26.53 -6.13 26.11
N ASN A 149 27.05 -7.14 26.82
CA ASN A 149 27.19 -8.48 26.27
C ASN A 149 25.84 -9.05 25.82
N ASP A 150 24.81 -8.97 26.68
CA ASP A 150 23.48 -9.45 26.31
C ASP A 150 22.87 -8.64 25.16
N LYS A 151 23.09 -7.32 25.15
CA LYS A 151 22.65 -6.44 24.05
C LYS A 151 23.31 -6.82 22.71
N LEU A 152 24.60 -7.16 22.70
CA LEU A 152 25.29 -7.62 21.49
C LEU A 152 24.71 -8.94 20.98
N GLU A 153 24.35 -9.87 21.88
CA GLU A 153 23.67 -11.12 21.51
C GLU A 153 22.31 -10.86 20.84
N VAL A 154 21.52 -9.90 21.36
CA VAL A 154 20.26 -9.48 20.74
C VAL A 154 20.49 -8.97 19.33
N VAL A 155 21.45 -8.07 19.13
CA VAL A 155 21.73 -7.53 17.79
C VAL A 155 22.17 -8.64 16.84
N ARG A 156 23.03 -9.55 17.28
CA ARG A 156 23.47 -10.68 16.45
C ARG A 156 22.32 -11.56 16.00
N LEU A 157 21.37 -11.81 16.90
CA LEU A 157 20.20 -12.63 16.63
C LEU A 157 19.19 -11.95 15.70
N MET A 158 19.01 -10.64 15.82
CA MET A 158 18.02 -9.88 15.04
C MET A 158 18.56 -9.36 13.71
N ARG A 159 19.88 -9.24 13.55
CA ARG A 159 20.54 -8.77 12.33
C ARG A 159 20.01 -9.36 11.00
N PRO A 160 19.75 -10.68 10.87
CA PRO A 160 19.24 -11.25 9.62
C PRO A 160 17.79 -10.85 9.30
N THR A 161 17.04 -10.38 10.30
CA THR A 161 15.60 -10.07 10.21
C THR A 161 15.32 -8.58 10.12
N LEU A 162 16.37 -7.76 10.05
CA LEU A 162 16.27 -6.30 9.93
C LEU A 162 15.87 -5.90 8.50
N LEU A 163 14.78 -5.14 8.39
CA LEU A 163 14.32 -4.58 7.10
C LEU A 163 15.03 -3.27 6.74
N ASP A 164 15.57 -2.56 7.71
CA ASP A 164 16.20 -1.25 7.54
C ASP A 164 17.66 -1.23 8.06
N PRO A 165 18.55 -2.11 7.55
CA PRO A 165 19.93 -2.21 8.04
C PRO A 165 20.72 -0.89 7.89
N GLN A 166 20.33 -0.02 6.95
CA GLN A 166 20.88 1.33 6.77
C GLN A 166 20.72 2.22 8.02
N ASN A 167 19.74 1.93 8.88
CA ASN A 167 19.53 2.65 10.14
C ASN A 167 20.35 2.09 11.31
N GLY A 168 21.18 1.06 11.09
CA GLY A 168 21.92 0.36 12.14
C GLY A 168 22.85 1.26 12.98
N TYR A 169 23.25 2.42 12.45
CA TYR A 169 24.02 3.44 13.19
C TYR A 169 23.31 3.92 14.48
N GLN A 170 21.99 3.79 14.56
CA GLN A 170 21.22 4.16 15.75
C GLN A 170 21.50 3.23 16.93
N LEU A 171 21.82 1.95 16.67
CA LEU A 171 22.08 0.96 17.73
C LEU A 171 23.31 1.30 18.57
N TYR A 172 24.27 2.07 18.04
CA TYR A 172 25.46 2.51 18.77
C TYR A 172 25.14 3.32 20.02
N GLN A 173 23.97 3.97 20.05
CA GLN A 173 23.52 4.75 21.21
C GLN A 173 23.22 3.87 22.43
N ALA A 174 22.94 2.56 22.22
CA ALA A 174 22.65 1.61 23.30
C ALA A 174 23.91 1.12 24.04
N PHE A 175 25.11 1.45 23.54
CA PHE A 175 26.40 0.99 24.03
C PHE A 175 27.26 2.17 24.49
N PRO A 176 27.59 2.28 25.79
CA PRO A 176 28.38 3.40 26.30
C PRO A 176 29.88 3.25 26.01
N PHE A 177 30.41 2.03 25.93
CA PHE A 177 31.84 1.77 25.78
C PHE A 177 32.26 1.61 24.33
N SER A 178 33.42 2.15 23.96
CA SER A 178 33.96 2.06 22.60
C SER A 178 34.21 0.62 22.16
N SER A 179 34.71 -0.23 23.06
CA SER A 179 34.95 -1.65 22.79
C SER A 179 33.67 -2.43 22.43
N ASP A 180 32.53 -2.05 23.01
CA ASP A 180 31.25 -2.65 22.65
C ASP A 180 30.73 -2.13 21.30
N LYS A 181 31.02 -0.88 20.96
CA LYS A 181 30.69 -0.29 19.66
C LYS A 181 31.49 -0.94 18.53
N GLU A 182 32.76 -1.26 18.77
CA GLU A 182 33.59 -2.01 17.81
C GLU A 182 32.99 -3.40 17.55
N LYS A 183 32.61 -4.14 18.60
CA LYS A 183 31.92 -5.44 18.44
C LYS A 183 30.57 -5.32 17.73
N LEU A 184 29.80 -4.27 18.03
CA LEU A 184 28.55 -3.98 17.33
C LEU A 184 28.81 -3.78 15.83
N GLN A 185 29.85 -3.01 15.48
CA GLN A 185 30.24 -2.78 14.10
C GLN A 185 30.55 -4.09 13.39
N GLU A 186 31.36 -4.97 14.01
CA GLU A 186 31.65 -6.30 13.48
C GLU A 186 30.39 -7.13 13.22
N ILE A 187 29.39 -7.07 14.10
CA ILE A 187 28.10 -7.77 13.90
C ILE A 187 27.31 -7.18 12.73
N LEU A 188 27.31 -5.85 12.57
CA LEU A 188 26.55 -5.18 11.52
C LEU A 188 27.17 -5.40 10.12
N GLU A 189 28.50 -5.40 10.04
CA GLU A 189 29.29 -5.63 8.82
C GLU A 189 29.42 -7.13 8.46
N GLY A 190 29.59 -7.99 9.47
CA GLY A 190 29.78 -9.44 9.32
C GLY A 190 28.51 -10.24 8.97
N GLY A 191 27.34 -9.61 8.95
CA GLY A 191 26.05 -10.26 8.63
C GLY A 191 25.80 -10.52 7.13
N GLY A 192 26.80 -10.31 6.26
CA GLY A 192 26.70 -10.61 4.83
C GLY A 192 27.30 -11.98 4.50
N ARG A 193 26.45 -12.91 4.05
CA ARG A 193 26.72 -14.25 3.49
C ARG A 193 26.78 -15.41 4.49
N TYR A 194 25.66 -16.13 4.57
CA TYR A 194 25.62 -17.60 4.58
C TYR A 194 24.51 -18.05 3.63
#